data_AF-A0A183D8U2-F1
#
_entry.id   AF-A0A183D8U2-F1
#
_cell.length_a   1.000
_cell.length_b   1.000
_cell.length_c   1.000
_cell.angle_alpha   90.00
_cell.angle_beta   90.00
_cell.angle_gamma   90.00
#
_symmetry.space_group_name_H-M   'P 1'
#
loop_
_entity.id
_entity.type
_entity.pdbx_description
1 polymer ?
#
loop_
_entity_poly.entity_id
_entity_poly.type
_entity_poly.pdbx_seq_one_letter_code
_entity_poly.pdbx_strand_id
1 'polypeptide(L)' 'MCGTDYIEKRGRIHLAIRVENGILKVKVSEARNLIPMDPNGLSDPYCKLKLIPDDHSAKSKKKSRTIRSTLNPVWNESFE' A
#
# COMPACT_ATOMS: atom_id res chain seq x y z
N MET A 1 5.25 27.64 -3.92
CA MET A 1 4.75 26.60 -4.85
C MET A 1 3.23 26.68 -4.83
N CYS A 2 2.63 27.36 -5.82
CA CYS A 2 1.18 27.41 -5.97
C CYS A 2 0.70 26.10 -6.62
N GLY A 3 -0.46 25.58 -6.19
CA GLY A 3 -1.10 24.43 -6.84
C GLY A 3 -0.94 23.07 -6.15
N THR A 4 -0.81 22.99 -4.81
CA THR A 4 -1.02 21.70 -4.14
C THR A 4 -2.48 21.30 -4.29
N ASP A 5 -2.75 20.35 -5.17
CA ASP A 5 -4.06 19.75 -5.34
C ASP A 5 -4.52 19.18 -3.99
N TYR A 6 -5.50 19.83 -3.36
CA TYR A 6 -5.88 19.55 -1.97
C TYR A 6 -6.55 18.18 -1.80
N ILE A 7 -6.93 17.55 -2.92
CA ILE A 7 -7.78 16.39 -2.99
C ILE A 7 -6.96 15.07 -2.98
N GLU A 8 -5.72 15.08 -3.51
CA GLU A 8 -4.91 13.86 -3.67
C GLU A 8 -3.44 14.08 -3.26
N LYS A 9 -3.18 14.19 -1.95
CA LYS A 9 -1.84 14.54 -1.41
C LYS A 9 -0.80 13.42 -1.46
N ARG A 10 -1.20 12.15 -1.56
CA ARG A 10 -0.30 10.98 -1.43
C ARG A 10 -0.54 9.88 -2.49
N GLY A 11 -1.34 10.19 -3.51
CA GLY A 11 -1.85 9.21 -4.47
C GLY A 11 -3.05 8.42 -3.95
N ARG A 12 -3.42 7.39 -4.70
CA ARG A 12 -4.55 6.49 -4.42
C ARG A 12 -4.10 5.03 -4.44
N ILE A 13 -4.77 4.19 -3.66
CA ILE A 13 -4.53 2.74 -3.60
C ILE A 13 -5.83 1.97 -3.86
N HIS A 14 -5.73 0.89 -4.65
CA HIS A 14 -6.82 -0.03 -4.90
C HIS A 14 -6.67 -1.27 -4.01
N LEU A 15 -7.58 -1.39 -3.05
CA LEU A 15 -7.67 -2.52 -2.13
C LEU A 15 -9.01 -3.24 -2.31
N ALA A 16 -9.01 -4.57 -2.18
CA ALA A 16 -10.22 -5.33 -1.98
C ALA A 16 -10.13 -6.09 -0.66
N ILE A 17 -11.11 -5.91 0.21
CA ILE A 17 -11.16 -6.51 1.55
C ILE A 17 -12.44 -7.34 1.63
N ARG A 18 -12.31 -8.61 2.01
CA ARG A 18 -13.43 -9.55 2.18
C ARG A 18 -13.19 -10.42 3.39
N VAL A 19 -14.27 -10.86 4.03
CA VAL A 19 -14.24 -11.86 5.09
C VAL A 19 -15.03 -13.07 4.61
N GLU A 20 -14.36 -14.22 4.54
CA GLU A 20 -14.97 -15.48 4.11
C GLU A 20 -14.61 -16.56 5.14
N ASN A 21 -15.62 -17.26 5.68
CA ASN A 21 -15.42 -18.34 6.67
C ASN A 21 -14.55 -17.95 7.88
N GLY A 22 -14.66 -16.71 8.36
CA GLY A 22 -13.86 -16.20 9.48
C GLY A 22 -12.42 -15.81 9.12
N ILE A 23 -12.04 -15.88 7.84
CA ILE A 23 -10.71 -15.49 7.34
C ILE A 23 -10.81 -14.11 6.67
N LEU A 24 -9.95 -13.17 7.07
CA LEU A 24 -9.86 -11.84 6.47
C LEU A 24 -8.94 -11.88 5.25
N LYS A 25 -9.51 -11.77 4.06
CA LYS A 25 -8.77 -11.70 2.79
C LYS A 25 -8.58 -10.25 2.37
N VAL A 26 -7.33 -9.82 2.22
CA VAL A 26 -6.96 -8.49 1.74
C VAL A 26 -6.16 -8.61 0.46
N LYS A 27 -6.70 -8.08 -0.65
CA LYS A 27 -5.99 -7.96 -1.92
C LYS A 27 -5.48 -6.55 -2.11
N VAL A 28 -4.16 -6.41 -2.24
CA VAL A 28 -3.47 -5.17 -2.60
C VAL A 28 -3.18 -5.21 -4.10
N SER A 29 -3.92 -4.42 -4.88
CA SER A 29 -3.84 -4.50 -6.35
C SER A 29 -2.77 -3.55 -6.89
N GLU A 30 -3.03 -2.25 -6.84
CA GLU A 30 -2.14 -1.21 -7.38
C GLU A 30 -2.29 0.10 -6.61
N ALA A 31 -1.33 1.00 -6.79
CA ALA A 31 -1.48 2.39 -6.43
C ALA A 31 -1.14 3.29 -7.61
N ARG A 32 -1.66 4.52 -7.60
CA ARG A 32 -1.42 5.51 -8.65
C ARG A 32 -1.11 6.88 -8.05
N ASN A 33 -0.31 7.65 -8.78
CA ASN A 33 0.09 9.02 -8.43
C ASN A 33 0.71 9.13 -7.04
N LEU A 34 1.52 8.14 -6.64
CA LEU A 34 2.25 8.21 -5.39
C LEU A 34 3.22 9.40 -5.39
N ILE A 35 3.53 9.90 -4.20
CA ILE A 35 4.53 10.96 -4.06
C ILE A 35 5.94 10.43 -4.33
N PRO A 36 6.77 11.22 -5.03
CA PRO A 36 8.19 10.92 -5.15
C PRO A 36 8.87 11.13 -3.80
N MET A 37 9.69 10.16 -3.40
CA MET A 37 10.43 10.17 -2.14
C MET A 37 11.94 10.10 -2.36
N ASP A 38 12.38 9.72 -3.56
CA ASP A 38 13.79 9.57 -3.92
C ASP A 38 14.28 10.71 -4.86
N PRO A 39 15.59 11.02 -4.89
CA PRO A 39 16.15 12.11 -5.72
C PRO A 39 15.91 11.95 -7.23
N ASN A 40 15.64 10.73 -7.70
CA ASN A 40 15.30 10.44 -9.09
C ASN A 40 13.87 10.88 -9.47
N GLY A 41 13.11 11.45 -8.53
CA GLY A 41 11.71 11.84 -8.75
C GLY A 41 10.75 10.65 -8.75
N LEU A 42 11.16 9.49 -8.25
CA LEU A 42 10.39 8.26 -8.12
C LEU A 42 10.39 7.79 -6.66
N SER A 43 9.91 6.56 -6.44
CA SER A 43 9.87 5.90 -5.14
C SER A 43 10.04 4.38 -5.32
N ASP A 44 10.43 3.68 -4.24
CA ASP A 44 10.39 2.21 -4.15
C ASP A 44 9.22 1.73 -3.24
N PRO A 45 7.95 1.84 -3.68
CA PRO A 45 6.80 1.62 -2.81
C PRO A 45 6.55 0.13 -2.46
N TYR A 46 6.09 -0.09 -1.23
CA TYR A 46 5.57 -1.37 -0.72
C TYR A 46 4.42 -1.12 0.30
N CYS A 47 3.56 -2.12 0.50
CA CYS A 47 2.48 -2.07 1.48
C CYS A 47 2.83 -2.90 2.71
N LYS A 48 2.43 -2.42 3.89
CA LYS A 48 2.53 -3.14 5.17
C LYS A 48 1.13 -3.23 5.77
N LEU A 49 0.70 -4.45 6.09
CA LEU A 49 -0.59 -4.77 6.66
C LEU A 49 -0.41 -5.24 8.10
N LYS A 50 -1.28 -4.77 9.00
CA LYS A 50 -1.36 -5.20 10.39
C LYS A 50 -2.80 -5.03 10.89
N LEU A 51 -3.22 -5.90 11.80
CA LEU A 51 -4.46 -5.71 12.56
C LEU A 51 -4.19 -4.83 13.78
N ILE A 52 -5.19 -4.04 14.18
CA ILE A 52 -5.14 -3.12 15.32
C ILE A 52 -6.36 -3.44 16.21
N PRO A 53 -6.22 -3.58 17.54
CA PRO A 53 -5.01 -3.36 18.35
C PRO A 53 -3.90 -4.40 18.10
N ASP A 54 -2.66 -3.93 17.98
CA ASP A 54 -1.46 -4.75 17.75
C ASP A 54 -1.14 -5.49 19.07
N ASP A 55 -1.16 -6.82 19.06
CA ASP A 55 -0.81 -7.66 20.21
C ASP A 55 0.72 -7.73 20.44
N HIS A 56 1.48 -6.87 19.76
CA HIS A 56 2.95 -6.87 19.69
C HIS A 56 3.55 -8.16 19.11
N SER A 57 2.72 -9.09 18.64
CA SER A 57 3.17 -10.28 17.96
C SER A 57 3.58 -9.90 16.54
N ALA A 58 4.88 -9.95 16.26
CA ALA A 58 5.42 -9.73 14.91
C ALA A 58 4.80 -10.65 13.85
N LYS A 59 4.10 -11.73 14.27
CA LYS A 59 3.42 -12.69 13.40
C LYS A 59 2.22 -12.13 12.64
N SER A 60 1.59 -11.05 13.12
CA SER A 60 0.42 -10.44 12.45
C SER A 60 0.77 -9.45 11.33
N LYS A 61 2.07 -9.11 11.18
CA LYS A 61 2.54 -8.11 10.21
C LYS A 61 2.84 -8.77 8.87
N LYS A 62 2.12 -8.36 7.84
CA LYS A 62 2.37 -8.79 6.44
C LYS A 62 2.90 -7.63 5.62
N LYS A 63 3.74 -7.92 4.63
CA LYS A 63 4.30 -6.91 3.72
C LYS A 63 4.20 -7.41 2.29
N SER A 64 3.95 -6.50 1.36
CA SER A 64 4.07 -6.80 -0.06
C SER A 64 5.52 -6.77 -0.53
N ARG A 65 5.76 -7.20 -1.76
CA ARG A 65 7.04 -6.90 -2.42
C ARG A 65 7.21 -5.39 -2.63
N THR A 66 8.46 -4.97 -2.66
CA THR A 66 8.84 -3.62 -3.06
C THR A 66 8.93 -3.56 -4.58
N ILE A 67 8.23 -2.61 -5.20
CA ILE A 67 8.36 -2.32 -6.63
C ILE A 67 9.31 -1.14 -6.75
N ARG A 68 10.38 -1.29 -7.55
CA ARG A 68 11.42 -0.27 -7.66
C ARG A 68 11.04 0.86 -8.60
N SER A 69 11.46 2.07 -8.26
CA SER A 69 11.48 3.26 -9.11
C SER A 69 10.16 3.48 -9.86
N THR A 70 9.07 3.57 -9.11
CA THR A 70 7.73 3.83 -9.67
C THR A 70 6.85 4.61 -8.71
N LEU A 71 5.98 5.45 -9.27
CA LEU A 71 4.90 6.13 -8.56
C LEU A 71 3.53 5.46 -8.81
N ASN A 72 3.51 4.41 -9.64
CA ASN A 72 2.31 3.67 -10.02
C ASN A 72 2.55 2.16 -9.88
N PRO A 73 2.83 1.65 -8.67
CA PRO A 73 3.15 0.24 -8.46
C PRO A 73 1.93 -0.66 -8.66
N VAL A 74 2.19 -1.86 -9.18
CA VAL A 74 1.21 -2.95 -9.28
C VAL A 74 1.75 -4.14 -8.48
N TRP A 75 1.10 -4.44 -7.36
CA TRP A 75 1.47 -5.57 -6.50
C TRP A 75 0.69 -6.83 -6.87
N ASN A 76 -0.63 -6.73 -7.02
CA ASN A 76 -1.53 -7.87 -7.22
C ASN A 76 -1.32 -9.00 -6.19
N GLU A 77 -1.07 -8.64 -4.93
CA GLU A 77 -0.82 -9.59 -3.85
C GLU A 77 -2.05 -9.75 -2.96
N SER A 78 -2.28 -10.97 -2.45
CA SER A 78 -3.37 -11.27 -1.53
C SER A 78 -2.82 -11.79 -0.21
N PHE A 79 -3.45 -11.38 0.89
CA PHE A 79 -3.07 -11.67 2.27
C PHE A 79 -4.28 -12.24 3.02
N GLU A 80 -4.05 -13.23 3.86
CA GLU A 80 -5.07 -13.91 4.69
C GLU A 80 -4.65 -14.04 6.15
#